data_AF-A0A7Y8NVM1-F1
#
_entry.id   AF-A0A7Y8NVM1-F1
#
_cell.length_a   1.000
_cell.length_b   1.000
_cell.length_c   1.000
_cell.angle_alpha   90.00
_cell.angle_beta   90.00
_cell.angle_gamma   90.00
#
_symmetry.space_group_name_H-M   'P 1'
#
loop_
_entity.id
_entity.type
_entity.pdbx_description
1 polymer ?
#
loop_
_entity_poly.entity_id
_entity_poly.type
_entity_poly.pdbx_seq_one_letter_code
_entity_poly.pdbx_strand_id
1 'polypeptide(L)' 'MPLQKGKSKKVISSNIKELLHKFKQDGTIGTSHPKSMEKAQQQAVAIAYSVARKR' A
#
# COMPACT_ATOMS: atom_id res chain seq x y z
N MET A 1 -7.47 -5.50 4.03
CA MET A 1 -7.71 -4.13 3.51
C MET A 1 -8.24 -4.24 2.10
N PRO A 2 -9.37 -3.60 1.77
CA PRO A 2 -9.86 -3.57 0.40
C PRO A 2 -9.12 -2.49 -0.39
N LEU A 3 -8.09 -2.87 -1.14
CA LEU A 3 -7.40 -1.94 -2.04
C LEU A 3 -8.33 -1.57 -3.21
N GLN A 4 -8.39 -0.28 -3.51
CA GLN A 4 -9.18 0.23 -4.62
C GLN A 4 -8.58 -0.26 -5.94
N LYS A 5 -9.42 -0.84 -6.78
CA LYS A 5 -9.02 -1.27 -8.11
C LYS A 5 -9.04 -0.06 -9.06
N GLY A 6 -7.98 0.17 -9.83
CA GLY A 6 -7.90 1.27 -10.79
C GLY A 6 -6.47 1.68 -11.13
N LYS A 7 -6.29 2.26 -12.32
CA LYS A 7 -4.99 2.73 -12.84
C LYS A 7 -4.76 4.23 -12.67
N SER A 8 -5.76 4.97 -12.19
CA SER A 8 -5.64 6.41 -12.03
C SER A 8 -4.68 6.75 -10.89
N LYS A 9 -3.92 7.84 -11.06
CA LYS A 9 -2.96 8.33 -10.04
C LYS A 9 -3.64 8.51 -8.69
N LYS A 10 -4.89 9.01 -8.66
CA LYS A 10 -5.68 9.19 -7.43
C LYS A 10 -5.91 7.87 -6.69
N VAL A 11 -6.24 6.79 -7.41
CA VAL A 11 -6.47 5.46 -6.83
C VAL A 11 -5.15 4.87 -6.29
N ILE A 12 -4.06 4.99 -7.04
CA ILE A 12 -2.74 4.51 -6.61
C ILE A 12 -2.31 5.25 -5.33
N SER A 13 -2.42 6.58 -5.30
CA SER A 13 -2.09 7.37 -4.12
C SER A 13 -2.97 7.06 -2.92
N SER A 14 -4.28 6.81 -3.14
CA SER A 14 -5.20 6.40 -2.07
C SER A 14 -4.76 5.06 -1.46
N ASN A 15 -4.44 4.08 -2.30
CA ASN A 15 -3.98 2.76 -1.86
C ASN A 15 -2.66 2.86 -1.07
N ILE A 16 -1.69 3.66 -1.52
CA ILE A 16 -0.43 3.86 -0.79
C ILE A 16 -0.71 4.48 0.59
N LYS A 17 -1.56 5.50 0.65
CA LYS A 17 -1.93 6.17 1.91
C LYS A 17 -2.57 5.20 2.90
N GLU A 18 -3.45 4.33 2.43
CA GLU A 18 -4.13 3.35 3.27
C GLU A 18 -3.16 2.29 3.83
N LEU A 19 -2.25 1.78 3.00
CA LEU A 19 -1.22 0.83 3.42
C LEU A 19 -0.27 1.44 4.46
N LEU A 20 0.16 2.69 4.27
CA LEU A 20 1.00 3.40 5.23
C LEU A 20 0.26 3.76 6.52
N HIS A 21 -1.01 4.14 6.43
CA HIS A 21 -1.83 4.40 7.62
C HIS A 21 -1.94 3.15 8.49
N LYS A 22 -2.12 1.99 7.85
CA LYS A 22 -2.19 0.72 8.57
C LYS A 22 -0.88 0.27 9.16
N PHE A 23 0.23 0.52 8.48
CA PHE A 23 1.54 0.32 9.09
C PHE A 23 1.73 1.19 10.35
N LYS A 24 1.26 2.44 10.33
CA LYS A 24 1.32 3.32 11.50
C LYS A 24 0.44 2.86 12.67
N GLN A 25 -0.70 2.23 12.38
CA GLN A 25 -1.62 1.73 13.41
C GLN A 25 -1.18 0.38 13.97
N ASP A 26 -0.93 -0.58 13.08
CA ASP A 26 -0.81 -1.99 13.42
C ASP A 26 0.65 -2.49 13.31
N GLY A 27 1.57 -1.66 12.81
CA GLY A 27 2.97 -2.07 12.54
C GLY A 27 3.12 -2.99 11.32
N THR A 28 2.04 -3.20 10.56
CA THR A 28 1.97 -4.21 9.51
C THR A 28 1.42 -3.68 8.19
N ILE A 29 1.84 -4.33 7.10
CA ILE A 29 1.25 -4.15 5.77
C ILE A 29 0.80 -5.53 5.29
N GLY A 30 -0.50 -5.81 5.43
CA GLY A 30 -1.05 -7.13 5.15
C GLY A 30 -0.44 -8.17 6.10
N THR A 31 0.30 -9.13 5.55
CA THR A 31 1.02 -10.16 6.32
C THR A 31 2.49 -9.80 6.58
N SER A 32 2.99 -8.72 5.98
CA SER A 32 4.37 -8.26 6.13
C SER A 32 4.53 -7.36 7.34
N HIS A 33 5.69 -7.46 8.00
CA HIS A 33 6.11 -6.61 9.11
C HIS A 33 7.37 -5.83 8.70
N PRO A 34 7.22 -4.68 8.01
CA PRO A 34 8.36 -3.86 7.62
C PRO A 34 9.12 -3.36 8.85
N LYS A 35 10.46 -3.44 8.82
CA LYS A 35 11.32 -2.98 9.93
C LYS A 35 11.41 -1.45 10.04
N SER A 36 10.94 -0.70 9.04
CA SER A 36 11.00 0.77 9.01
C SER A 36 9.90 1.36 8.11
N MET A 37 9.60 2.64 8.33
CA MET A 37 8.67 3.42 7.49
C MET A 37 9.09 3.44 6.02
N GLU A 38 10.38 3.47 5.73
CA GLU A 38 10.89 3.47 4.36
C GLU A 38 10.60 2.15 3.64
N LYS A 39 10.84 1.01 4.31
CA LYS A 39 10.49 -0.31 3.77
C LYS A 39 8.98 -0.47 3.62
N ALA A 40 8.22 0.05 4.57
CA ALA A 40 6.76 0.10 4.50
C ALA A 40 6.29 0.88 3.26
N GLN A 41 6.90 2.03 2.98
CA GLN A 41 6.59 2.85 1.80
C GLN A 41 6.94 2.15 0.49
N GLN A 42 8.13 1.56 0.38
CA GLN A 42 8.52 0.80 -0.81
C GLN A 42 7.54 -0.36 -1.09
N GLN A 43 7.17 -1.10 -0.05
CA GLN A 43 6.20 -2.18 -0.16
C GLN A 43 4.79 -1.68 -0.52
N ALA A 44 4.35 -0.58 0.10
CA ALA A 44 3.06 0.04 -0.20
C ALA A 44 2.96 0.48 -1.67
N VAL A 45 4.02 1.10 -2.20
CA VAL A 45 4.12 1.50 -3.61
C VAL A 45 4.05 0.27 -4.51
N ALA A 46 4.87 -0.76 -4.26
CA ALA A 46 4.88 -1.99 -5.05
C ALA A 46 3.51 -2.67 -5.10
N ILE A 47 2.82 -2.78 -3.96
CA ILE A 47 1.47 -3.35 -3.86
C ILE A 47 0.46 -2.49 -4.64
N ALA A 48 0.48 -1.17 -4.45
CA ALA A 48 -0.47 -0.27 -5.12
C ALA A 48 -0.36 -0.36 -6.66
N TYR A 49 0.87 -0.40 -7.19
CA TYR A 49 1.10 -0.59 -8.62
C TYR A 49 0.75 -2.00 -9.10
N SER A 50 0.98 -3.04 -8.28
CA SER A 50 0.56 -4.41 -8.60
C SER A 50 -0.96 -4.52 -8.73
N VAL A 51 -1.72 -3.90 -7.82
CA VAL A 51 -3.18 -3.84 -7.89
C VAL A 51 -3.66 -3.05 -9.11
N ALA A 52 -3.00 -1.93 -9.43
CA ALA A 52 -3.31 -1.18 -10.64
C ALA A 52 -3.07 -1.98 -11.92
N ARG A 53 -2.05 -2.85 -11.95
CA ARG A 53 -1.70 -3.69 -13.10
C ARG A 53 -2.62 -4.91 -13.27
N LYS A 54 -3.15 -5.49 -12.18
CA LYS A 54 -4.07 -6.66 -12.20
C LYS A 54 -5.47 -6.35 -12.79
N ARG A 55 -5.59 -5.34 -13.65
CA ARG A 55 -6.81 -4.90 -14.31
C ARG A 55 -6.64 -4.87 -15.83
#